data_AF-A0A9E2PCU7-F1
#
_entry.id   AF-A0A9E2PCU7-F1
#
_cell.length_a   1.000
_cell.length_b   1.000
_cell.length_c   1.000
_cell.angle_alpha   90.00
_cell.angle_beta   90.00
_cell.angle_gamma   90.00
#
_symmetry.space_group_name_H-M   'P 1'
#
loop_
_entity.id
_entity.type
_entity.pdbx_description
1 polymer ?
#
loop_
_entity_poly.entity_id
_entity_poly.type
_entity_poly.pdbx_seq_one_letter_code
_entity_poly.pdbx_strand_id
1 'polypeptide(L)' 'MPIIVFIHGLESSGRGVKGSFFKNNYPEMIVEDFSGDFDERMLRLNAILALKSDLIIIGSSYGGLMA' A
#
# COMPACT_ATOMS: atom_id res chain seq x y z
N MET A 1 3.15 10.63 -14.83
CA MET A 1 3.45 10.75 -13.39
C MET A 1 3.18 9.38 -12.80
N PRO A 2 4.13 8.81 -12.04
CA PRO A 2 4.00 7.46 -11.55
C PRO A 2 2.83 7.34 -10.57
N ILE A 3 2.20 6.19 -10.53
CA ILE A 3 1.22 5.85 -9.50
C ILE A 3 2.00 5.44 -8.25
N ILE A 4 1.72 6.10 -7.13
CA ILE A 4 2.40 5.84 -5.87
C ILE A 4 1.47 5.06 -4.95
N VAL A 5 1.98 3.98 -4.35
CA VAL A 5 1.24 3.11 -3.43
C VAL A 5 2.01 2.97 -2.13
N PHE A 6 1.33 3.12 -1.00
CA PHE A 6 1.88 2.80 0.31
C PHE A 6 1.24 1.55 0.91
N ILE A 7 2.07 0.65 1.42
CA ILE A 7 1.66 -0.62 2.03
C ILE A 7 2.10 -0.63 3.51
N HIS A 8 1.11 -0.73 4.40
CA HIS A 8 1.33 -0.75 5.84
C HIS A 8 1.80 -2.12 6.37
N GLY A 9 2.35 -2.15 7.59
CA GLY A 9 2.79 -3.38 8.25
C GLY A 9 1.64 -4.24 8.79
N LEU A 10 1.96 -5.45 9.26
CA LEU A 10 1.00 -6.51 9.63
C LEU A 10 -0.10 -6.04 10.60
N GLU A 11 0.31 -5.43 11.72
CA GLU A 11 -0.59 -4.94 12.79
C GLU A 11 -0.97 -3.45 12.61
N SER A 12 -0.89 -2.94 11.39
CA SER A 12 -1.16 -1.54 11.08
C SER A 12 -2.34 -1.40 10.12
N SER A 13 -2.57 -0.17 9.65
CA SER A 13 -3.61 0.16 8.67
C SER A 13 -3.16 1.34 7.80
N GLY A 14 -3.81 1.54 6.67
CA GLY A 14 -3.71 2.72 5.83
C GLY A 14 -4.18 4.01 6.54
N ARG A 15 -4.83 3.89 7.70
CA ARG A 15 -5.19 5.02 8.58
C ARG A 15 -4.22 5.24 9.75
N GLY A 16 -3.22 4.37 9.91
CA GLY A 16 -2.16 4.55 10.91
C GLY A 16 -1.32 5.80 10.65
N VAL A 17 -0.37 6.11 11.54
CA VAL A 17 0.43 7.35 11.49
C VAL A 17 1.04 7.61 10.10
N LYS A 18 1.69 6.60 9.50
CA LYS A 18 2.30 6.71 8.16
C LYS A 18 1.26 6.85 7.05
N GLY A 19 0.19 6.04 7.09
CA GLY A 19 -0.86 6.09 6.08
C GLY A 19 -1.62 7.42 6.08
N SER A 20 -1.95 7.94 7.26
CA SER A 20 -2.54 9.28 7.42
C SER A 20 -1.58 10.40 6.98
N PHE A 21 -0.29 10.29 7.32
CA PHE A 21 0.73 11.22 6.82
C PHE A 21 0.76 11.25 5.29
N PHE A 22 0.81 10.09 4.63
CA PHE A 22 0.84 10.02 3.18
C PHE A 22 -0.44 10.57 2.56
N LYS A 23 -1.61 10.17 3.06
CA LYS A 23 -2.90 10.64 2.54
C LYS A 23 -3.08 12.17 2.64
N ASN A 24 -2.49 12.80 3.65
CA ASN A 24 -2.55 14.25 3.85
C ASN A 24 -1.55 15.02 2.97
N ASN A 25 -0.38 14.45 2.68
CA ASN A 25 0.69 15.15 1.95
C ASN A 25 0.76 14.76 0.46
N TYR A 26 0.25 13.59 0.10
CA TYR A 26 0.25 13.01 -1.25
C TYR A 26 -1.16 12.44 -1.52
N PRO A 27 -2.18 13.28 -1.72
CA PRO A 27 -3.58 12.84 -1.83
C PRO A 27 -3.85 11.91 -3.01
N GLU A 28 -3.00 11.93 -4.04
CA GLU A 28 -3.01 11.01 -5.18
C GLU A 28 -2.41 9.61 -4.89
N MET A 29 -1.76 9.44 -3.74
CA MET A 29 -1.18 8.15 -3.33
C MET A 29 -2.28 7.16 -2.96
N ILE A 30 -2.16 5.94 -3.45
CA ILE A 30 -3.02 4.83 -3.05
C ILE A 30 -2.59 4.37 -1.66
N VAL A 31 -3.51 4.50 -0.69
CA VAL A 31 -3.33 4.08 0.69
C VAL A 31 -4.54 3.25 1.11
N GLU A 32 -4.43 1.94 0.93
CA GLU A 32 -5.49 0.96 1.21
C GLU A 32 -5.19 0.15 2.48
N ASP A 33 -6.23 -0.47 3.04
CA ASP A 33 -6.10 -1.45 4.13
C ASP A 33 -5.88 -2.85 3.56
N PHE A 34 -4.85 -3.54 4.05
CA PHE A 34 -4.53 -4.93 3.72
C PHE A 34 -4.73 -5.81 4.95
N SER A 35 -5.62 -6.78 4.86
CA SER A 35 -5.99 -7.71 5.93
C SER A 35 -5.84 -9.16 5.47
N GLY A 36 -5.79 -10.09 6.42
CA GLY A 36 -5.59 -11.50 6.11
C GLY A 36 -4.12 -11.92 6.15
N ASP A 37 -3.86 -13.14 5.68
CA ASP A 37 -2.51 -13.69 5.53
C ASP A 37 -1.74 -13.07 4.34
N PHE A 38 -0.55 -13.60 4.07
CA PHE A 38 0.30 -13.07 3.00
C PHE A 38 -0.38 -13.18 1.61
N ASP A 39 -0.97 -14.33 1.30
CA ASP A 39 -1.54 -14.60 -0.01
C ASP A 39 -2.80 -13.77 -0.25
N GLU A 40 -3.65 -13.62 0.78
CA GLU A 40 -4.82 -12.75 0.74
C GLU A 40 -4.43 -11.28 0.50
N ARG A 41 -3.37 -10.82 1.18
CA ARG A 41 -2.84 -9.46 1.02
C ARG A 41 -2.25 -9.24 -0.37
N MET A 42 -1.46 -10.19 -0.88
CA MET A 42 -0.89 -10.12 -2.23
C MET A 42 -1.95 -10.20 -3.31
N LEU A 43 -3.00 -11.01 -3.13
CA LEU A 43 -4.13 -11.06 -4.05
C LEU A 43 -4.81 -9.68 -4.15
N ARG A 44 -5.08 -9.03 -3.01
CA ARG A 44 -5.65 -7.67 -3.00
C ARG A 44 -4.71 -6.65 -3.65
N LEU A 45 -3.41 -6.69 -3.32
CA LEU A 45 -2.42 -5.79 -3.90
C LEU A 45 -2.35 -5.96 -5.42
N ASN A 46 -2.26 -7.20 -5.92
CA ASN A 46 -2.22 -7.50 -7.34
C ASN A 46 -3.49 -7.04 -8.07
N ALA A 47 -4.67 -7.18 -7.45
CA ALA A 47 -5.92 -6.66 -8.01
C ALA A 47 -5.91 -5.12 -8.11
N ILE A 48 -5.36 -4.43 -7.10
CA ILE A 48 -5.21 -2.97 -7.12
C ILE A 48 -4.20 -2.56 -8.19
N LEU A 49 -3.08 -3.26 -8.33
CA LEU A 49 -2.01 -2.93 -9.27
C LEU A 49 -2.29 -3.41 -10.71
N ALA A 50 -3.31 -4.23 -10.90
CA ALA A 50 -3.67 -4.74 -12.21
C ALA A 50 -3.84 -3.60 -13.23
N LEU A 51 -3.19 -3.77 -14.39
CA LEU A 51 -3.19 -2.83 -15.52
C LEU A 51 -2.58 -1.45 -15.22
N LYS A 52 -1.91 -1.28 -14.07
CA LYS A 52 -1.14 -0.08 -13.75
C LYS A 52 0.31 -0.27 -14.16
N SER A 53 0.88 0.75 -14.76
CA SER A 53 2.31 0.84 -15.14
C SER A 53 2.91 2.09 -14.50
N ASP A 54 4.24 2.19 -14.47
CA ASP A 54 4.97 3.33 -13.87
C ASP A 54 4.64 3.48 -12.37
N LEU A 55 5.01 2.46 -11.58
CA LEU A 55 4.67 2.35 -10.16
C LEU A 55 5.84 2.78 -9.26
N ILE A 56 5.53 3.50 -8.19
CA ILE A 56 6.40 3.65 -7.02
C ILE A 56 5.70 2.99 -5.84
N ILE A 57 6.29 1.91 -5.31
CA ILE A 57 5.72 1.17 -4.18
C ILE A 57 6.57 1.42 -2.94
N ILE A 58 5.91 1.85 -1.86
CA ILE A 58 6.53 2.14 -0.56
C ILE A 58 5.95 1.17 0.46
N GLY A 59 6.75 0.22 0.91
CA GLY A 59 6.35 -0.73 1.94
C GLY A 59 7.00 -0.42 3.29
N SER A 60 6.26 -0.62 4.39
CA SER A 60 6.81 -0.50 5.75
C SER A 60 6.73 -1.82 6.52
N SER A 61 7.87 -2.29 7.05
CA SER A 61 7.96 -3.56 7.78
C SER A 61 7.38 -4.71 6.94
N TYR A 62 6.32 -5.38 7.38
CA TYR A 62 5.64 -6.43 6.60
C TYR A 62 5.13 -5.94 5.23
N GLY A 63 4.70 -4.69 5.12
CA GLY A 63 4.35 -4.09 3.84
C GLY A 63 5.55 -3.95 2.90
N GLY A 64 6.78 -3.94 3.44
CA GLY A 64 8.02 -3.98 2.67
C GLY A 64 8.34 -5.34 2.08
N LEU A 65 7.79 -6.43 2.62
CA LEU A 65 7.83 -7.76 1.98
C LEU A 65 6.87 -7.83 0.78
N MET A 66 5.78 -7.06 0.82
CA MET A 66 4.77 -7.02 -0.24
C MET A 66 5.13 -6.07 -1.39
N ALA A 67 6.02 -5.11 -1.15
CA ALA A 67 6.42 -4.07 -2.09
C ALA A 67 7.51 -4.56 -3.05
#